data_AF-A0A8B7J1P7-F1
#
_entry.id   AF-A0A8B7J1P7-F1
#
_cell.length_a   1.000
_cell.length_b   1.000
_cell.length_c   1.000
_cell.angle_alpha   90.00
_cell.angle_beta   90.00
_cell.angle_gamma   90.00
#
_symmetry.space_group_name_H-M   'P 1'
#
loop_
_entity.id
_entity.type
_entity.pdbx_description
1 polymer ?
#
loop_
_entity_poly.entity_id
_entity_poly.type
_entity_poly.pdbx_seq_one_letter_code
_entity_poly.pdbx_strand_id
1 'polypeptide(L)'
;MGEIEGTYRVLQTPGSRLGVQKNTGVSTLEPGQNLSTAMALSPAKTHERDLQIKIKMLDNTVEVLDIESKCYGQALLTEVYKHLNLIESDYFGIEFQNIQSYWIWLEPMKPVIKQVRRPKTTMLRLAVKFFPPDPGQLQEEYTRYLFALQIKRDLAEERLTCSDNTAALLVSHLLQSEIGDFDESEDREHLKTNQYLPNQERIQGKILEFHRKHV
;
A
#
# COMPACT_ATOMS: atom_id res chain seq x y z
N MET A 1 49.68 6.92 34.57
CA MET A 1 49.09 5.57 34.50
C MET A 1 48.88 5.30 33.02
N GLY A 2 49.62 4.47 32.28
CA GLY A 2 50.77 3.61 32.49
C GLY A 2 51.34 3.28 31.09
N GLU A 3 52.58 2.81 31.06
CA GLU A 3 53.49 2.67 29.93
C GLU A 3 53.25 1.44 29.01
N ILE A 4 53.84 1.54 27.80
CA ILE A 4 54.55 0.55 26.94
C ILE A 4 53.89 -0.74 26.38
N GLU A 5 53.83 -0.76 25.04
CA GLU A 5 54.58 -1.64 24.11
C GLU A 5 54.81 -3.13 24.45
N GLY A 6 54.50 -4.02 23.50
CA GLY A 6 54.86 -5.44 23.56
C GLY A 6 54.98 -6.09 22.18
N THR A 7 56.21 -6.51 21.85
CA THR A 7 56.66 -7.10 20.58
C THR A 7 56.75 -8.64 20.64
N TYR A 8 56.48 -9.25 19.49
CA TYR A 8 56.84 -10.56 18.89
C TYR A 8 57.33 -11.80 19.70
N ARG A 9 56.69 -12.95 19.32
CA ARG A 9 57.18 -14.33 19.02
C ARG A 9 57.27 -15.45 20.09
N VAL A 10 56.41 -16.46 19.86
CA VAL A 10 56.53 -17.95 19.88
C VAL A 10 57.35 -18.67 20.96
N LEU A 11 56.71 -19.66 21.62
CA LEU A 11 57.36 -20.84 22.19
C LEU A 11 56.57 -22.12 21.84
N GLN A 12 57.31 -23.19 21.48
CA GLN A 12 56.82 -24.55 21.16
C GLN A 12 56.93 -25.49 22.39
N THR A 13 55.85 -26.28 22.64
CA THR A 13 55.72 -27.70 23.14
C THR A 13 56.51 -28.17 24.40
N PRO A 14 56.01 -29.10 25.27
CA PRO A 14 55.45 -30.41 24.89
C PRO A 14 54.32 -31.00 25.77
N GLY A 15 53.47 -31.84 25.18
CA GLY A 15 52.47 -32.62 25.91
C GLY A 15 51.81 -33.68 25.03
N SER A 16 52.42 -34.85 24.97
CA SER A 16 51.96 -36.00 24.19
C SER A 16 51.11 -36.95 25.05
N ARG A 17 50.03 -37.48 24.43
CA ARG A 17 49.22 -38.69 24.77
C ARG A 17 48.15 -38.48 25.88
N LEU A 18 46.93 -39.04 25.83
CA LEU A 18 46.43 -40.30 25.24
C LEU A 18 45.03 -40.17 24.58
N GLY A 19 44.84 -40.89 23.46
CA GLY A 19 43.69 -41.77 23.18
C GLY A 19 42.28 -41.17 22.98
N VAL A 20 41.90 -40.87 21.73
CA VAL A 20 40.50 -40.74 21.33
C VAL A 20 39.95 -42.13 20.98
N GLN A 21 39.01 -42.64 21.79
CA GLN A 21 38.11 -43.72 21.35
C GLN A 21 37.18 -43.15 20.27
N LYS A 22 37.27 -43.72 19.06
CA LYS A 22 36.25 -43.51 18.02
C LYS A 22 34.99 -44.28 18.42
N ASN A 23 33.99 -43.57 18.94
CA ASN A 23 32.62 -44.07 18.88
C ASN A 23 32.16 -44.01 17.42
N THR A 24 32.13 -45.17 16.76
CA THR A 24 31.32 -45.38 15.56
C THR A 24 29.86 -45.23 15.93
N GLY A 25 29.30 -44.05 15.66
CA GLY A 25 27.85 -43.86 15.65
C GLY A 25 27.24 -44.80 14.60
N VAL A 26 26.26 -45.58 15.03
CA VAL A 26 25.49 -46.48 14.17
C VAL A 26 24.64 -45.61 13.24
N SER A 27 24.96 -45.62 11.95
CA SER A 27 24.12 -45.06 10.89
C SER A 27 23.05 -46.07 10.53
N THR A 28 21.78 -45.76 10.75
CA THR A 28 20.62 -46.59 10.39
C THR A 28 20.17 -46.34 8.94
N LEU A 29 21.07 -45.95 8.05
CA LEU A 29 20.76 -45.73 6.64
C LEU A 29 21.24 -46.93 5.83
N GLU A 30 20.29 -47.54 5.12
CA GLU A 30 20.54 -48.63 4.17
C GLU A 30 21.56 -48.19 3.07
N PRO A 31 22.41 -49.10 2.56
CA PRO A 31 23.42 -48.75 1.55
C PRO A 31 22.76 -48.27 0.25
N GLY A 32 22.80 -46.95 0.00
CA GLY A 32 22.27 -46.35 -1.24
C GLY A 32 21.57 -45.00 -1.09
N GLN A 33 21.32 -44.51 0.13
CA GLN A 33 20.69 -43.20 0.34
C GLN A 33 21.75 -42.08 0.49
N ASN A 34 21.95 -41.33 -0.60
CA ASN A 34 22.65 -40.04 -0.53
C ASN A 34 21.73 -38.98 0.09
N LEU A 35 22.28 -38.05 0.89
CA LEU A 35 21.55 -36.90 1.47
C LEU A 35 20.87 -36.04 0.38
N SER A 36 21.40 -36.08 -0.83
CA SER A 36 20.86 -35.45 -2.04
C SER A 36 19.51 -36.03 -2.48
N THR A 37 19.25 -37.32 -2.22
CA THR A 37 18.02 -38.00 -2.63
C THR A 37 16.87 -37.73 -1.65
N ALA A 38 17.18 -37.48 -0.37
CA ALA A 38 16.18 -37.07 0.63
C ALA A 38 15.67 -35.64 0.40
N MET A 39 16.50 -34.75 -0.18
CA MET A 39 16.07 -33.41 -0.60
C MET A 39 15.18 -33.44 -1.86
N ALA A 40 15.33 -34.46 -2.71
CA ALA A 40 14.55 -34.64 -3.93
C ALA A 40 13.11 -35.16 -3.70
N LEU A 41 12.76 -35.52 -2.46
CA LEU A 41 11.43 -35.95 -2.04
C LEU A 41 10.63 -34.83 -1.35
N SER A 42 11.15 -33.61 -1.29
CA SER A 42 10.29 -32.45 -1.04
C SER A 42 9.35 -32.30 -2.25
N PRO A 43 8.02 -32.25 -2.06
CA PRO A 43 7.13 -32.01 -3.19
C PRO A 43 7.59 -30.69 -3.80
N ALA A 44 7.89 -30.72 -5.11
CA ALA A 44 8.20 -29.54 -5.91
C ALA A 44 7.29 -28.42 -5.43
N LYS A 45 7.88 -27.29 -4.98
CA LYS A 45 7.14 -26.12 -4.49
C LYS A 45 5.93 -25.95 -5.39
N THR A 46 4.76 -26.35 -4.88
CA THR A 46 3.49 -26.20 -5.60
C THR A 46 3.50 -24.77 -6.06
N HIS A 47 3.53 -24.53 -7.38
CA HIS A 47 3.46 -23.17 -7.93
C HIS A 47 2.34 -22.47 -7.16
N GLU A 48 2.70 -21.56 -6.24
CA GLU A 48 1.70 -20.84 -5.49
C GLU A 48 0.96 -20.05 -6.54
N ARG A 49 -0.29 -20.43 -6.78
CA ARG A 49 -1.04 -19.85 -7.89
C ARG A 49 -1.15 -18.37 -7.61
N ASP A 50 -0.64 -17.56 -8.52
CA ASP A 50 -0.77 -16.12 -8.41
C ASP A 50 -2.25 -15.74 -8.39
N LEU A 51 -2.55 -14.80 -7.51
CA LEU A 51 -3.88 -14.27 -7.28
C LEU A 51 -3.92 -12.87 -7.88
N GLN A 52 -4.75 -12.70 -8.90
CA GLN A 52 -5.04 -11.37 -9.44
C GLN A 52 -5.96 -10.61 -8.50
N ILE A 53 -5.50 -9.45 -8.03
CA ILE A 53 -6.27 -8.51 -7.22
C ILE A 53 -6.46 -7.21 -7.99
N LYS A 54 -7.71 -6.73 -8.02
CA LYS A 54 -8.07 -5.43 -8.61
C LYS A 54 -8.09 -4.37 -7.54
N ILE A 55 -7.36 -3.28 -7.77
CA ILE A 55 -7.28 -2.15 -6.85
C ILE A 55 -7.65 -0.89 -7.61
N LYS A 56 -8.72 -0.23 -7.18
CA LYS A 56 -9.08 1.10 -7.65
C LYS A 56 -8.28 2.14 -6.88
N MET A 57 -7.49 2.93 -7.59
CA MET A 57 -6.70 4.03 -7.04
C MET A 57 -7.59 5.25 -6.78
N LEU A 58 -7.01 6.28 -6.14
CA LEU A 58 -7.72 7.51 -5.79
C LEU A 58 -8.10 8.35 -7.01
N ASP A 59 -7.37 8.24 -8.12
CA ASP A 59 -7.66 8.88 -9.41
C ASP A 59 -8.68 8.10 -10.27
N ASN A 60 -9.27 7.04 -9.71
CA ASN A 60 -10.19 6.10 -10.36
C ASN A 60 -9.57 5.12 -11.37
N THR A 61 -8.25 5.13 -11.57
CA THR A 61 -7.58 4.07 -12.34
C THR A 61 -7.72 2.73 -11.61
N VAL A 62 -7.71 1.63 -12.36
CA VAL A 62 -7.78 0.27 -11.79
C VAL A 62 -6.53 -0.48 -12.18
N GLU A 63 -5.75 -0.84 -11.17
CA GLU A 63 -4.57 -1.69 -11.32
C GLU A 63 -4.92 -3.14 -11.02
N VAL A 64 -4.23 -4.05 -11.71
CA VAL A 64 -4.33 -5.50 -11.47
C VAL A 64 -2.96 -5.99 -11.04
N LEU A 65 -2.85 -6.44 -9.80
CA LEU A 65 -1.62 -6.97 -9.23
C LEU A 65 -1.69 -8.50 -9.13
N ASP A 66 -0.66 -9.17 -9.61
CA ASP A 66 -0.43 -10.60 -9.39
C ASP A 66 0.34 -10.77 -8.08
N ILE A 67 -0.31 -11.38 -7.08
CA ILE A 67 0.30 -11.62 -5.77
C ILE A 67 0.21 -13.09 -5.37
N GLU A 68 1.15 -13.54 -4.54
CA GLU A 68 1.11 -14.90 -4.01
C GLU A 68 -0.22 -15.18 -3.28
N SER A 69 -0.84 -16.32 -3.55
CA SER A 69 -2.15 -16.67 -2.97
C SER A 69 -2.24 -16.60 -1.44
N LYS A 70 -1.12 -16.78 -0.72
CA LYS A 70 -1.06 -16.71 0.75
C LYS A 70 -0.50 -15.41 1.29
N CYS A 71 -0.33 -14.39 0.45
CA CYS A 71 0.20 -13.11 0.86
C CYS A 71 -0.61 -12.50 2.00
N TYR A 72 0.12 -11.82 2.90
CA TYR A 72 -0.45 -11.04 3.98
C TYR A 72 -0.89 -9.66 3.45
N GLY A 73 -1.86 -9.04 4.12
CA GLY A 73 -2.30 -7.69 3.76
C GLY A 73 -1.16 -6.68 3.66
N GLN A 74 -0.13 -6.82 4.52
CA GLN A 74 1.07 -5.98 4.46
C GLN A 74 1.82 -6.08 3.13
N ALA A 75 1.94 -7.28 2.56
CA ALA A 75 2.63 -7.46 1.27
C ALA A 75 1.88 -6.75 0.13
N LEU A 76 0.55 -6.84 0.13
CA LEU A 76 -0.28 -6.13 -0.84
C LEU A 76 -0.17 -4.61 -0.69
N LEU A 77 -0.22 -4.09 0.55
CA LEU A 77 -0.03 -2.67 0.84
C LEU A 77 1.33 -2.19 0.32
N THR A 78 2.40 -2.92 0.64
CA THR A 78 3.76 -2.59 0.19
C THR A 78 3.87 -2.57 -1.34
N GLU A 79 3.25 -3.51 -2.05
CA GLU A 79 3.30 -3.52 -3.52
C GLU A 79 2.55 -2.31 -4.12
N VAL A 80 1.39 -1.94 -3.58
CA VAL A 80 0.65 -0.74 -4.01
C VAL A 80 1.47 0.53 -3.77
N TYR A 81 2.08 0.66 -2.59
CA TYR A 81 2.85 1.85 -2.25
C TYR A 81 4.10 1.97 -3.11
N LYS A 82 4.75 0.84 -3.42
CA LYS A 82 5.88 0.80 -4.34
C LYS A 82 5.46 1.18 -5.77
N HIS A 83 4.33 0.66 -6.25
CA HIS A 83 3.79 1.02 -7.58
C HIS A 83 3.54 2.52 -7.72
N LEU A 84 3.01 3.15 -6.68
CA LEU A 84 2.75 4.59 -6.64
C LEU A 84 3.98 5.43 -6.29
N ASN A 85 5.13 4.82 -5.98
CA ASN A 85 6.30 5.49 -5.40
C ASN A 85 5.92 6.38 -4.19
N LEU A 86 5.04 5.85 -3.34
CA LEU A 86 4.44 6.60 -2.22
C LEU A 86 5.36 6.57 -1.00
N ILE A 87 5.98 7.72 -0.70
CA ILE A 87 6.92 7.88 0.42
C ILE A 87 6.18 7.94 1.77
N GLU A 88 5.17 8.81 1.88
CA GLU A 88 4.38 9.01 3.11
C GLU A 88 3.21 8.01 3.20
N SER A 89 3.50 6.72 3.07
CA SER A 89 2.46 5.67 2.94
C SER A 89 1.65 5.42 4.22
N ASP A 90 2.12 5.89 5.38
CA ASP A 90 1.51 5.64 6.69
C ASP A 90 0.10 6.22 6.83
N TYR A 91 -0.23 7.22 6.01
CA TYR A 91 -1.56 7.82 5.97
C TYR A 91 -2.59 6.99 5.23
N PHE A 92 -2.18 6.00 4.45
CA PHE A 92 -3.02 5.28 3.52
C PHE A 92 -3.32 3.85 3.99
N GLY A 93 -4.35 3.28 3.39
CA GLY A 93 -4.68 1.88 3.51
C GLY A 93 -5.48 1.40 2.31
N ILE A 94 -5.79 0.11 2.33
CA ILE A 94 -6.67 -0.50 1.34
C ILE A 94 -7.96 -0.89 2.04
N GLU A 95 -9.09 -0.52 1.45
CA GLU A 95 -10.42 -0.90 1.91
C GLU A 95 -11.16 -1.75 0.87
N PHE A 96 -12.13 -2.53 1.33
CA PHE A 96 -13.01 -3.32 0.49
C PHE A 96 -14.39 -3.47 1.14
N GLN A 97 -15.39 -3.80 0.33
CA GLN A 97 -16.73 -4.07 0.85
C GLN A 97 -16.84 -5.50 1.38
N ASN A 98 -17.32 -5.63 2.61
CA ASN A 98 -17.67 -6.92 3.18
C ASN A 98 -19.02 -7.43 2.62
N ILE A 99 -19.50 -8.57 3.12
CA ILE A 99 -20.76 -9.21 2.65
C ILE A 99 -21.99 -8.31 2.91
N GLN A 100 -21.91 -7.41 3.89
CA GLN A 100 -22.97 -6.46 4.25
C GLN A 100 -22.81 -5.11 3.53
N SER A 101 -21.92 -5.02 2.54
CA SER A 101 -21.62 -3.80 1.77
C SER A 101 -21.02 -2.65 2.59
N TYR A 102 -20.51 -2.93 3.80
CA TYR A 102 -19.73 -1.96 4.57
C TYR A 102 -18.28 -1.95 4.10
N TRP A 103 -17.72 -0.75 4.00
CA TRP A 103 -16.28 -0.55 3.78
C TRP A 103 -15.51 -0.93 5.04
N ILE A 104 -14.59 -1.88 4.90
CA ILE A 104 -13.70 -2.32 5.96
C ILE A 104 -12.25 -2.26 5.47
N TRP A 105 -11.34 -2.01 6.40
CA TRP A 105 -9.92 -1.96 6.12
C TRP A 105 -9.33 -3.36 5.98
N LEU A 106 -8.40 -3.50 5.03
CA LEU A 106 -7.51 -4.64 4.95
C LEU A 106 -6.58 -4.64 6.16
N GLU A 107 -6.57 -5.74 6.89
CA GLU A 107 -5.69 -5.96 8.04
C GLU A 107 -4.30 -6.43 7.57
N PRO A 108 -3.21 -5.74 7.93
CA PRO A 108 -1.87 -6.08 7.44
C PRO A 108 -1.39 -7.46 7.87
N MET A 109 -1.76 -7.88 9.08
CA MET A 109 -1.28 -9.11 9.74
C MET A 109 -2.13 -10.35 9.43
N LYS A 110 -3.06 -10.27 8.48
CA LYS A 110 -3.91 -11.41 8.07
C LYS A 110 -3.70 -11.73 6.58
N PRO A 111 -3.72 -13.01 6.18
CA PRO A 111 -3.70 -13.38 4.76
C PRO A 111 -4.88 -12.76 4.00
N VAL A 112 -4.64 -12.20 2.82
CA VAL A 112 -5.68 -11.50 2.02
C VAL A 112 -6.86 -12.42 1.71
N ILE A 113 -6.59 -13.68 1.35
CA ILE A 113 -7.61 -14.70 1.06
C ILE A 113 -8.53 -15.03 2.26
N LYS A 114 -8.11 -14.74 3.49
CA LYS A 114 -8.93 -14.93 4.70
C LYS A 114 -9.83 -13.73 4.99
N GLN A 115 -9.54 -12.58 4.38
CA GLN A 115 -10.27 -11.33 4.58
C GLN A 115 -11.26 -11.07 3.43
N VAL A 116 -10.84 -11.37 2.20
CA VAL A 116 -11.61 -11.10 0.98
C VAL A 116 -12.20 -12.41 0.45
N ARG A 117 -13.54 -12.53 0.49
CA ARG A 117 -14.24 -13.79 0.12
C ARG A 117 -14.02 -14.22 -1.34
N ARG A 118 -13.93 -13.26 -2.27
CA ARG A 118 -13.74 -13.53 -3.71
C ARG A 118 -12.69 -12.57 -4.30
N PRO A 119 -11.40 -12.72 -3.95
CA PRO A 119 -10.38 -11.71 -4.26
C PRO A 119 -10.24 -11.37 -5.75
N LYS A 120 -10.48 -12.36 -6.64
CA LYS A 120 -10.43 -12.15 -8.09
C LYS A 120 -11.51 -11.21 -8.65
N THR A 121 -12.63 -11.06 -7.94
CA THR A 121 -13.78 -10.26 -8.39
C THR A 121 -14.07 -9.07 -7.49
N THR A 122 -13.59 -9.10 -6.24
CA THR A 122 -13.76 -7.98 -5.31
C THR A 122 -12.86 -6.83 -5.74
N MET A 123 -13.44 -5.63 -5.84
CA MET A 123 -12.69 -4.39 -6.02
C MET A 123 -12.20 -3.91 -4.66
N LEU A 124 -10.88 -3.87 -4.48
CA LEU A 124 -10.24 -3.18 -3.37
C LEU A 124 -10.04 -1.71 -3.77
N ARG A 125 -9.91 -0.80 -2.82
CA ARG A 125 -9.67 0.63 -3.09
C ARG A 125 -8.56 1.16 -2.20
N LEU A 126 -7.67 1.96 -2.78
CA LEU A 126 -6.78 2.81 -1.98
C LEU A 126 -7.60 3.92 -1.32
N ALA A 127 -7.31 4.20 -0.06
CA ALA A 127 -7.96 5.26 0.70
C ALA A 127 -7.01 5.87 1.74
N VAL A 128 -7.23 7.14 2.06
CA VAL A 128 -6.63 7.76 3.24
C VAL A 128 -7.29 7.16 4.48
N LYS A 129 -6.47 6.62 5.37
CA LYS A 129 -6.87 6.02 6.63
C LYS A 129 -6.72 6.99 7.80
N PHE A 130 -5.70 7.84 7.75
CA PHE A 130 -5.42 8.81 8.80
C PHE A 130 -5.28 10.21 8.18
N PHE A 131 -6.17 11.11 8.57
CA PHE A 131 -6.05 12.52 8.23
C PHE A 131 -5.22 13.23 9.29
N PRO A 132 -4.06 13.83 8.94
CA PRO A 132 -3.31 14.62 9.90
C PRO A 132 -4.14 15.85 10.31
N PRO A 133 -4.00 16.33 11.56
CA PRO A 133 -4.73 17.51 12.03
C PRO A 133 -4.28 18.80 11.32
N ASP A 134 -3.06 18.82 10.80
CA ASP A 134 -2.48 19.95 10.09
C ASP A 134 -2.03 19.50 8.68
N PRO A 135 -2.58 20.09 7.60
CA PRO A 135 -2.16 19.79 6.23
C PRO A 135 -0.67 20.05 5.96
N GLY A 136 -0.04 20.96 6.72
CA GLY A 136 1.39 21.27 6.61
C GLY A 136 2.31 20.11 7.03
N GLN A 137 1.75 19.06 7.65
CA GLN A 137 2.50 17.85 7.97
C GLN A 137 2.83 16.99 6.75
N LEU A 138 2.03 17.10 5.67
CA LEU A 138 2.30 16.38 4.42
C LEU A 138 3.46 17.07 3.70
N GLN A 139 4.61 16.40 3.62
CA GLN A 139 5.82 16.97 3.02
C GLN A 139 5.83 16.80 1.50
N GLU A 140 5.33 15.66 1.00
CA GLU A 140 5.38 15.35 -0.42
C GLU A 140 4.19 15.94 -1.18
N GLU A 141 4.47 16.53 -2.33
CA GLU A 141 3.43 17.08 -3.21
C GLU A 141 2.48 16.00 -3.70
N TYR A 142 3.03 14.83 -4.03
CA TYR A 142 2.23 13.69 -4.46
C TYR A 142 1.27 13.20 -3.36
N THR A 143 1.71 13.20 -2.10
CA THR A 143 0.82 12.88 -0.97
C THR A 143 -0.32 13.90 -0.87
N ARG A 144 -0.01 15.21 -0.95
CA ARG A 144 -1.04 16.26 -0.95
C ARG A 144 -2.05 16.09 -2.09
N TYR A 145 -1.57 15.72 -3.27
CA TYR A 145 -2.43 15.40 -4.42
C TYR A 145 -3.37 14.22 -4.12
N LEU A 146 -2.86 13.10 -3.58
CA LEU A 146 -3.70 11.96 -3.21
C LEU A 146 -4.75 12.33 -2.15
N PHE A 147 -4.40 13.20 -1.19
CA PHE A 147 -5.35 13.73 -0.22
C PHE A 147 -6.45 14.58 -0.87
N ALA A 148 -6.11 15.41 -1.86
CA ALA A 148 -7.11 16.17 -2.63
C ALA A 148 -8.07 15.24 -3.38
N LEU A 149 -7.56 14.17 -3.98
CA LEU A 149 -8.39 13.14 -4.62
C LEU A 149 -9.29 12.39 -3.62
N GLN A 150 -8.81 12.12 -2.41
CA GLN A 150 -9.63 11.56 -1.34
C GLN A 150 -10.78 12.51 -0.97
N ILE A 151 -10.50 13.80 -0.80
CA ILE A 151 -11.52 14.82 -0.50
C ILE A 151 -12.55 14.88 -1.64
N LYS A 152 -12.11 14.87 -2.90
CA LYS A 152 -13.00 14.78 -4.07
C LYS A 152 -13.93 13.57 -3.99
N ARG A 153 -13.39 12.38 -3.66
CA ARG A 153 -14.19 11.17 -3.48
C ARG A 153 -15.18 11.28 -2.32
N ASP A 154 -14.74 11.81 -1.18
CA ASP A 154 -15.58 11.92 0.02
C ASP A 154 -16.72 12.94 -0.15
N LEU A 155 -16.50 14.00 -0.95
CA LEU A 155 -17.57 14.91 -1.37
C LEU A 155 -18.60 14.20 -2.27
N ALA A 156 -18.12 13.46 -3.27
CA ALA A 156 -18.99 12.76 -4.21
C ALA A 156 -19.77 11.61 -3.56
N GLU A 157 -19.17 10.91 -2.59
CA GLU A 157 -19.79 9.83 -1.81
C GLU A 157 -20.57 10.33 -0.58
N GLU A 158 -20.71 11.64 -0.39
CA GLU A 158 -21.40 12.27 0.76
C GLU A 158 -20.84 11.90 2.15
N ARG A 159 -19.57 11.48 2.20
CA ARG A 159 -18.85 11.21 3.46
C ARG A 159 -18.33 12.48 4.12
N LEU A 160 -17.98 13.47 3.30
CA LEU A 160 -17.60 14.81 3.74
C LEU A 160 -18.78 15.75 3.57
N THR A 161 -19.58 15.91 4.64
CA THR A 161 -20.71 16.85 4.64
C THR A 161 -20.25 18.23 5.11
N CYS A 162 -20.63 19.28 4.37
CA CYS A 162 -20.33 20.66 4.70
C CYS A 162 -21.39 21.60 4.14
N SER A 163 -21.28 22.90 4.41
CA SER A 163 -22.21 23.90 3.86
C SER A 163 -22.07 24.01 2.34
N ASP A 164 -23.13 24.40 1.63
CA ASP A 164 -23.08 24.64 0.17
C ASP A 164 -21.96 25.60 -0.24
N ASN A 165 -21.66 26.61 0.60
CA ASN A 165 -20.57 27.55 0.32
C ASN A 165 -19.20 26.86 0.43
N THR A 166 -19.00 26.04 1.46
CA THR A 166 -17.76 25.28 1.66
C THR A 166 -17.58 24.25 0.55
N ALA A 167 -18.64 23.51 0.19
CA ALA A 167 -18.62 22.55 -0.89
C ALA A 167 -18.27 23.22 -2.23
N ALA A 168 -18.92 24.36 -2.54
CA ALA A 168 -18.63 25.11 -3.76
C ALA A 168 -17.18 25.63 -3.80
N LEU A 169 -16.64 26.08 -2.67
CA LEU A 169 -15.25 26.52 -2.56
C LEU A 169 -14.26 25.36 -2.74
N LEU A 170 -14.54 24.19 -2.14
CA LEU A 170 -13.70 23.00 -2.34
C LEU A 170 -13.69 22.57 -3.80
N VAL A 171 -14.87 22.53 -4.44
CA VAL A 171 -14.98 22.16 -5.87
C VAL A 171 -14.28 23.18 -6.76
N SER A 172 -14.33 24.48 -6.46
CA SER A 172 -13.61 25.47 -7.28
C SER A 172 -12.08 25.31 -7.21
N HIS A 173 -11.53 24.91 -6.05
CA HIS A 173 -10.12 24.54 -5.96
C HIS A 173 -9.79 23.26 -6.74
N LEU A 174 -10.69 22.27 -6.75
CA LEU A 174 -10.53 21.08 -7.56
C LEU A 174 -10.54 21.41 -9.07
N LEU A 175 -11.41 22.31 -9.52
CA LEU A 175 -11.41 22.81 -10.90
C LEU A 175 -10.08 23.46 -11.26
N GLN A 176 -9.61 24.40 -10.43
CA GLN A 176 -8.32 25.07 -10.65
C GLN A 176 -7.17 24.06 -10.80
N SER A 177 -7.20 22.97 -10.04
CA SER A 177 -6.18 21.92 -10.13
C SER A 177 -6.30 21.01 -11.35
N GLU A 178 -7.50 20.84 -11.92
CA GLU A 178 -7.77 19.90 -13.02
C GLU A 178 -7.77 20.57 -14.41
N ILE A 179 -8.33 21.78 -14.52
CA ILE A 179 -8.52 22.49 -15.80
C ILE A 179 -7.79 23.83 -15.85
N GLY A 180 -7.15 24.27 -14.76
CA GLY A 180 -6.40 25.53 -14.73
C GLY A 180 -7.29 26.74 -14.47
N ASP A 181 -6.91 27.90 -15.01
CA ASP A 181 -7.61 29.17 -14.75
C ASP A 181 -9.04 29.18 -15.31
N PHE A 182 -9.90 29.96 -14.66
CA PHE A 182 -11.32 30.07 -15.01
C PHE A 182 -11.57 30.43 -16.47
N ASP A 183 -12.32 29.57 -17.17
CA ASP A 183 -13.02 29.87 -18.42
C ASP A 183 -14.47 29.39 -18.32
N GLU A 184 -15.44 30.29 -18.55
CA GLU A 184 -16.85 29.97 -18.28
C GLU A 184 -17.38 28.82 -19.15
N SER A 185 -16.91 28.69 -20.39
CA SER A 185 -17.38 27.63 -21.29
C SER A 185 -16.77 26.28 -20.90
N GLU A 186 -15.47 26.25 -20.65
CA GLU A 186 -14.73 25.06 -20.24
C GLU A 186 -15.20 24.54 -18.88
N ASP A 187 -15.29 25.40 -17.87
CA ASP A 187 -15.80 25.07 -16.54
C ASP A 187 -17.18 24.42 -16.58
N ARG A 188 -18.11 25.03 -17.34
CA ARG A 188 -19.49 24.55 -17.43
C ARG A 188 -19.55 23.19 -18.11
N GLU A 189 -18.71 22.95 -19.11
CA GLU A 189 -18.67 21.66 -19.77
C GLU A 189 -18.05 20.59 -18.86
N HIS A 190 -16.95 20.93 -18.18
CA HIS A 190 -16.29 20.04 -17.23
C HIS A 190 -17.21 19.64 -16.08
N LEU A 191 -17.97 20.59 -15.53
CA LEU A 191 -18.95 20.33 -14.47
C LEU A 191 -20.15 19.48 -14.95
N LYS A 192 -20.47 19.45 -16.25
CA LYS A 192 -21.50 18.52 -16.75
C LYS A 192 -20.98 17.09 -16.86
N THR A 193 -19.71 16.92 -17.24
CA THR A 193 -19.12 15.59 -17.47
C THR A 193 -18.52 14.98 -16.20
N ASN A 194 -18.19 15.79 -15.20
CA ASN A 194 -17.55 15.36 -13.96
C ASN A 194 -18.45 15.63 -12.76
N GLN A 195 -18.72 14.60 -11.97
CA GLN A 195 -19.54 14.70 -10.77
C GLN A 195 -18.66 14.83 -9.52
N TYR A 196 -18.70 15.99 -8.88
CA TYR A 196 -18.01 16.27 -7.62
C TYR A 196 -18.95 16.15 -6.41
N LEU A 197 -20.24 16.41 -6.62
CA LEU A 197 -21.28 16.36 -5.60
C LEU A 197 -22.58 15.83 -6.22
N PRO A 198 -23.43 15.10 -5.47
CA PRO A 198 -24.71 14.60 -6.00
C PRO A 198 -25.66 15.69 -6.52
N ASN A 199 -25.65 16.88 -5.91
CA ASN A 199 -26.51 18.01 -6.25
C ASN A 199 -25.74 19.23 -6.79
N GLN A 200 -24.62 19.01 -7.49
CA GLN A 200 -23.72 20.10 -7.92
C GLN A 200 -24.39 21.18 -8.77
N GLU A 201 -25.38 20.81 -9.60
CA GLU A 201 -26.15 21.75 -10.44
C GLU A 201 -26.78 22.89 -9.62
N ARG A 202 -27.23 22.59 -8.38
CA ARG A 202 -27.85 23.59 -7.49
C ARG A 202 -26.86 24.68 -7.08
N ILE A 203 -25.59 24.33 -6.95
CA ILE A 203 -24.54 25.23 -6.45
C ILE A 203 -23.54 25.63 -7.54
N GLN A 204 -23.78 25.26 -8.79
CA GLN A 204 -22.88 25.52 -9.93
C GLN A 204 -22.52 27.00 -10.04
N GLY A 205 -23.49 27.91 -9.91
CA GLY A 205 -23.23 29.35 -9.95
C GLY A 205 -22.21 29.82 -8.90
N LYS A 206 -22.24 29.23 -7.69
CA LYS A 206 -21.26 29.55 -6.63
C LYS A 206 -19.89 28.95 -6.91
N ILE A 207 -19.83 27.74 -7.48
CA ILE A 207 -18.57 27.10 -7.88
C ILE A 207 -17.84 28.02 -8.87
N LEU A 208 -18.53 28.47 -9.92
CA LEU A 208 -17.98 29.37 -10.94
C LEU A 208 -17.57 30.73 -10.35
N GLU A 209 -18.36 31.27 -9.42
CA GLU A 209 -18.03 32.53 -8.73
C GLU A 209 -16.73 32.41 -7.92
N PHE A 210 -16.51 31.27 -7.25
CA PHE A 210 -15.27 31.05 -6.51
C PHE A 210 -14.09 30.77 -7.44
N HIS A 211 -14.26 29.99 -8.51
CA HIS A 211 -13.16 29.66 -9.42
C HIS A 211 -12.56 30.92 -10.07
N ARG A 212 -13.42 31.88 -10.47
CA ARG A 212 -12.99 33.18 -10.99
C ARG A 212 -12.06 33.97 -10.06
N LYS A 213 -12.04 33.68 -8.76
CA LYS A 213 -11.25 34.39 -7.74
C LYS A 213 -9.89 33.74 -7.45
N HIS A 214 -9.55 32.62 -8.11
CA HIS A 214 -8.28 31.92 -7.90
C HIS A 214 -7.11 32.53 -8.72
N VAL A 215 -7.39 33.53 -9.56
CA VAL A 215 -6.44 34.28 -10.40
C VAL A 215 -5.69 35.37 -9.60
#